data_AF-A0A7Y4TAJ1-F1
#
_entry.id   AF-A0A7Y4TAJ1-F1
#
_cell.length_a   1.000
_cell.length_b   1.000
_cell.length_c   1.000
_cell.angle_alpha   90.00
_cell.angle_beta   90.00
_cell.angle_gamma   90.00
#
_symmetry.space_group_name_H-M   'P 1'
#
loop_
_entity.id
_entity.type
_entity.pdbx_description
1 polymer ?
#
loop_
_entity_poly.entity_id
_entity_poly.type
_entity_poly.pdbx_seq_one_letter_code
_entity_poly.pdbx_strand_id
1 'polypeptide(L)'
;MKHFSAWLALGFGTFLAVAEVLRNGGTVQWWPFWVVDYIAVALLQAGAIAVLWTPNDRGVGILTAAWGFTAAMFYMSLFGHLDEIAKTGVPISLSNIQSLTDEPALTLIIATLFVLTLVGLATSLIADLKPSRDSAI
;
A
#
# COMPACT_ATOMS: atom_id res chain seq x y z
N MET A 1 -10.94 -13.06 -9.56
CA MET A 1 -9.82 -12.46 -8.81
C MET A 1 -10.18 -11.15 -8.12
N LYS A 2 -11.15 -10.36 -8.62
CA LYS A 2 -11.60 -9.12 -7.96
C LYS A 2 -11.91 -9.24 -6.46
N HIS A 3 -12.64 -10.29 -6.04
CA HIS A 3 -12.95 -10.51 -4.62
C HIS A 3 -11.71 -10.80 -3.77
N PHE A 4 -10.73 -11.54 -4.29
CA PHE A 4 -9.46 -11.78 -3.59
C PHE A 4 -8.69 -10.47 -3.39
N SER A 5 -8.53 -9.69 -4.47
CA SER A 5 -7.86 -8.38 -4.42
C SER A 5 -8.57 -7.40 -3.47
N ALA A 6 -9.92 -7.42 -3.44
CA ALA A 6 -10.70 -6.58 -2.54
C ALA A 6 -10.56 -6.98 -1.07
N TRP A 7 -10.61 -8.28 -0.74
CA TRP A 7 -10.35 -8.75 0.63
C TRP A 7 -8.92 -8.46 1.07
N LEU A 8 -7.94 -8.63 0.17
CA LEU A 8 -6.56 -8.26 0.43
C LEU A 8 -6.44 -6.75 0.70
N ALA A 9 -7.16 -5.91 -0.06
CA ALA A 9 -7.16 -4.46 0.13
C ALA A 9 -7.78 -4.04 1.46
N LEU A 10 -8.87 -4.69 1.91
CA LEU A 10 -9.42 -4.46 3.24
C LEU A 10 -8.44 -4.82 4.34
N GLY A 11 -7.83 -6.01 4.25
CA GLY A 11 -6.85 -6.47 5.23
C GLY A 11 -5.62 -5.55 5.27
N PHE A 12 -5.04 -5.25 4.12
CA PHE A 12 -3.87 -4.41 3.98
C PHE A 12 -4.15 -2.95 4.40
N GLY A 13 -5.27 -2.37 3.95
CA GLY A 13 -5.67 -1.01 4.33
C GLY A 13 -5.94 -0.88 5.83
N THR A 14 -6.61 -1.85 6.44
CA THR A 14 -6.81 -1.88 7.90
C THR A 14 -5.47 -1.99 8.64
N PHE A 15 -4.59 -2.87 8.17
CA PHE A 15 -3.24 -3.02 8.72
C PHE A 15 -2.46 -1.70 8.65
N LEU A 16 -2.48 -1.00 7.51
CA LEU A 16 -1.83 0.31 7.35
C LEU A 16 -2.35 1.35 8.35
N ALA A 17 -3.67 1.45 8.52
CA ALA A 17 -4.25 2.39 9.46
C ALA A 17 -3.79 2.13 10.90
N VAL A 18 -3.76 0.85 11.32
CA VAL A 18 -3.28 0.46 12.65
C VAL A 18 -1.79 0.73 12.79
N ALA A 19 -0.98 0.34 11.79
CA ALA A 19 0.45 0.57 11.77
C ALA A 19 0.79 2.06 11.90
N GLU A 20 0.01 2.92 11.24
CA GLU A 20 0.23 4.37 11.28
C GLU A 20 -0.13 4.99 12.63
N VAL A 21 -1.24 4.56 13.25
CA VAL A 21 -1.60 4.98 14.61
C VAL A 21 -0.51 4.59 15.61
N LEU A 22 0.05 3.37 15.50
CA LEU A 22 1.14 2.91 16.36
C LEU A 22 2.44 3.68 16.10
N ARG A 23 2.73 4.04 14.85
CA ARG A 23 3.94 4.79 14.46
C ARG A 23 3.91 6.26 14.89
N ASN A 24 2.74 6.90 14.84
CA ASN A 24 2.59 8.33 15.17
C ASN A 24 2.07 8.61 16.59
N GLY A 25 1.62 7.60 17.33
CA GLY A 25 1.08 7.76 18.68
C GLY A 25 2.05 8.38 19.71
N GLY A 26 3.34 8.47 19.39
CA GLY A 26 4.37 9.06 20.27
C GLY A 26 5.16 10.25 19.70
N THR A 27 5.06 10.57 18.40
CA THR A 27 5.83 11.66 17.76
C THR A 27 5.05 12.31 16.63
N VAL A 28 5.06 13.64 16.57
CA VAL A 28 4.39 14.40 15.50
C VAL A 28 5.31 14.45 14.29
N GLN A 29 5.08 13.59 13.31
CA GLN A 29 5.71 13.70 11.99
C GLN A 29 5.17 14.89 11.19
N TRP A 30 5.94 15.32 10.20
CA TRP A 30 5.46 16.31 9.23
C TRP A 30 4.18 15.81 8.57
N TRP A 31 3.13 16.63 8.66
CA TRP A 31 1.76 16.17 8.43
C TRP A 31 1.44 15.54 7.08
N PRO A 32 2.12 15.88 5.97
CA PRO A 32 1.87 15.24 4.68
C PRO A 32 2.18 13.75 4.65
N PHE A 33 3.15 13.27 5.44
CA PHE A 33 3.56 11.86 5.41
C PHE A 33 2.53 10.92 6.02
N TRP A 34 1.81 11.33 7.07
CA TRP A 34 0.75 10.49 7.62
C TRP A 34 -0.57 10.65 6.87
N VAL A 35 -0.85 11.85 6.35
CA VAL A 35 -2.04 12.07 5.52
C VAL A 35 -2.04 11.21 4.26
N VAL A 36 -0.89 11.04 3.60
CA VAL A 36 -0.81 10.22 2.39
C VAL A 36 -1.10 8.73 2.67
N ASP A 37 -0.67 8.22 3.82
CA ASP A 37 -0.98 6.86 4.26
C ASP A 37 -2.49 6.68 4.51
N TYR A 38 -3.14 7.64 5.17
CA TYR A 38 -4.60 7.61 5.33
C TYR A 38 -5.37 7.75 4.01
N ILE A 39 -4.83 8.48 3.03
CA ILE A 39 -5.41 8.54 1.67
C ILE A 39 -5.33 7.16 1.02
N ALA A 40 -4.20 6.47 1.11
CA ALA A 40 -4.06 5.11 0.60
C ALA A 40 -5.06 4.14 1.26
N VAL A 41 -5.20 4.22 2.59
CA VAL A 41 -6.19 3.44 3.34
C VAL A 41 -7.60 3.72 2.83
N ALA A 42 -7.98 4.99 2.70
CA ALA A 42 -9.30 5.38 2.24
C ALA A 42 -9.59 4.87 0.83
N LEU A 43 -8.62 4.97 -0.08
CA LEU A 43 -8.75 4.48 -1.46
C LEU A 43 -8.89 2.95 -1.51
N LEU A 44 -8.07 2.21 -0.75
CA LEU A 44 -8.13 0.75 -0.69
C LEU A 44 -9.46 0.27 -0.11
N GLN A 45 -9.93 0.88 0.98
CA GLN A 45 -11.21 0.53 1.58
C GLN A 45 -12.38 0.90 0.66
N ALA A 46 -12.38 2.09 0.06
CA ALA A 46 -13.42 2.50 -0.89
C ALA A 46 -13.49 1.57 -2.10
N GLY A 47 -12.34 1.23 -2.70
CA GLY A 47 -12.26 0.27 -3.81
C GLY A 47 -12.74 -1.13 -3.41
N ALA A 48 -12.36 -1.61 -2.23
CA ALA A 48 -12.80 -2.91 -1.76
C ALA A 48 -14.30 -2.95 -1.46
N ILE A 49 -14.84 -1.90 -0.83
CA ILE A 49 -16.29 -1.78 -0.57
C ILE A 49 -17.07 -1.74 -1.89
N ALA A 50 -16.59 -0.98 -2.88
CA ALA A 50 -17.19 -0.92 -4.21
C ALA A 50 -17.18 -2.26 -4.96
N VAL A 51 -16.26 -3.18 -4.63
CA VAL A 51 -16.21 -4.52 -5.24
C VAL A 51 -17.02 -5.55 -4.45
N LEU A 52 -17.07 -5.44 -3.11
CA LEU A 52 -17.66 -6.45 -2.23
C LEU A 52 -19.12 -6.18 -1.87
N TRP A 53 -19.46 -4.92 -1.56
CA TRP A 53 -20.77 -4.57 -1.00
C TRP A 53 -21.61 -3.67 -1.91
N THR A 54 -20.97 -2.83 -2.74
CA THR A 54 -21.67 -1.97 -3.70
C THR A 54 -21.19 -2.21 -5.13
N PRO A 55 -21.30 -3.45 -5.64
CA PRO A 55 -20.77 -3.82 -6.95
C PRO A 55 -21.30 -2.90 -8.04
N ASN A 56 -20.41 -2.07 -8.57
CA ASN A 56 -20.65 -1.20 -9.72
C ASN A 56 -19.56 -1.46 -10.77
N ASP A 57 -19.81 -1.05 -12.02
CA ASP A 57 -18.87 -1.29 -13.14
C ASP A 57 -17.50 -0.60 -12.94
N ARG A 58 -17.42 0.38 -12.05
CA ARG A 58 -16.19 1.13 -11.75
C ARG A 58 -15.41 0.58 -10.56
N GLY A 59 -15.96 -0.38 -9.80
CA GLY A 59 -15.39 -0.81 -8.52
C GLY A 59 -14.01 -1.44 -8.68
N VAL A 60 -13.81 -2.23 -9.74
CA VAL A 60 -12.51 -2.84 -10.06
C VAL A 60 -11.51 -1.77 -10.52
N GLY A 61 -11.94 -0.78 -11.31
CA GLY A 61 -11.10 0.35 -11.71
C GLY A 61 -10.62 1.19 -10.52
N ILE A 62 -11.51 1.50 -9.57
CA ILE A 62 -11.17 2.21 -8.33
C ILE A 62 -10.18 1.39 -7.49
N LEU A 63 -10.45 0.10 -7.32
CA LEU A 63 -9.56 -0.81 -6.59
C LEU A 63 -8.17 -0.90 -7.24
N THR A 64 -8.11 -0.91 -8.57
CA THR A 64 -6.85 -0.93 -9.33
C THR A 64 -6.06 0.37 -9.14
N ALA A 65 -6.74 1.52 -9.22
CA ALA A 65 -6.12 2.82 -8.96
C ALA A 65 -5.61 2.93 -7.52
N ALA A 66 -6.37 2.42 -6.54
CA ALA A 66 -5.96 2.35 -5.14
C ALA A 66 -4.67 1.54 -4.97
N TRP A 67 -4.63 0.31 -5.51
CA TRP A 67 -3.43 -0.52 -5.47
C TRP A 67 -2.23 0.12 -6.17
N GLY A 68 -2.45 0.79 -7.31
CA GLY A 68 -1.39 1.50 -8.04
C GLY A 68 -0.81 2.67 -7.22
N PHE A 69 -1.68 3.45 -6.58
CA PHE A 69 -1.27 4.52 -5.67
C PHE A 69 -0.44 3.98 -4.50
N THR A 70 -0.95 2.93 -3.84
CA THR A 70 -0.25 2.30 -2.70
C THR A 70 1.09 1.69 -3.12
N ALA A 71 1.17 1.05 -4.30
CA ALA A 71 2.42 0.52 -4.83
C ALA A 71 3.45 1.63 -5.08
N ALA A 72 3.04 2.77 -5.62
CA ALA A 72 3.94 3.91 -5.84
C ALA A 72 4.50 4.47 -4.52
N MET A 73 3.67 4.55 -3.46
CA MET A 73 4.14 4.97 -2.13
C MET A 73 5.18 4.00 -1.55
N PHE A 74 4.89 2.70 -1.59
CA PHE A 74 5.81 1.68 -1.06
C PHE A 74 7.10 1.57 -1.88
N TYR A 75 7.04 1.81 -3.20
CA TYR A 75 8.22 1.96 -4.04
C TYR A 75 9.08 3.12 -3.54
N MET A 76 8.49 4.32 -3.38
CA MET A 76 9.24 5.50 -2.90
C MET A 76 9.86 5.25 -1.53
N SER A 77 9.11 4.62 -0.62
CA SER A 77 9.60 4.26 0.73
C SER A 77 10.77 3.29 0.67
N LEU A 78 10.65 2.20 -0.09
CA LEU A 78 11.70 1.17 -0.19
C LEU A 78 12.97 1.73 -0.85
N PHE A 79 12.84 2.34 -2.02
CA PHE A 79 13.98 2.81 -2.79
C PHE A 79 14.61 4.07 -2.20
N GLY A 80 13.84 4.92 -1.52
CA GLY A 80 14.40 6.02 -0.71
C GLY A 80 15.28 5.48 0.41
N HIS A 81 14.81 4.45 1.13
CA HIS A 81 15.59 3.82 2.20
C HIS A 81 16.86 3.12 1.68
N LEU A 82 16.77 2.43 0.54
CA LEU A 82 17.94 1.79 -0.09
C LEU A 82 18.98 2.79 -0.60
N ASP A 83 18.52 3.90 -1.18
CA ASP A 83 19.41 4.99 -1.66
C ASP A 83 20.15 5.66 -0.50
N GLU A 84 19.48 5.86 0.64
CA GLU A 84 20.12 6.36 1.86
C GLU A 84 21.19 5.38 2.37
N ILE A 85 20.88 4.08 2.52
CA ILE A 85 21.85 3.05 2.94
C ILE A 85 23.07 3.04 2.00
N ALA A 86 22.84 3.10 0.69
CA ALA A 86 23.90 3.09 -0.31
C ALA A 86 24.82 4.32 -0.23
N LYS A 87 24.28 5.48 0.16
CA LYS A 87 25.03 6.76 0.23
C LYS A 87 25.82 6.93 1.52
N THR A 88 25.28 6.51 2.67
CA THR A 88 25.92 6.76 3.96
C THR A 88 26.87 5.64 4.39
N GLY A 89 26.72 4.41 3.88
CA GLY A 89 27.56 3.26 4.30
C GLY A 89 27.48 2.93 5.80
N VAL A 90 26.56 3.59 6.52
CA VAL A 90 26.32 3.50 7.96
C VAL A 90 24.81 3.30 8.14
N PRO A 91 24.37 2.35 9.00
CA PRO A 91 22.97 2.17 9.33
C PRO A 91 22.35 3.49 9.85
N ILE A 92 21.12 3.76 9.40
CA ILE A 92 20.21 4.89 9.59
C ILE A 92 19.78 5.05 11.06
N SER A 93 20.72 4.93 12.01
CA SER A 93 20.39 4.95 13.45
C SER A 93 20.22 6.38 13.98
N LEU A 94 20.38 7.40 13.12
CA LEU A 94 20.36 8.82 13.49
C LEU A 94 19.38 9.68 12.69
N SER A 95 18.86 9.24 11.53
CA SER A 95 17.85 10.01 10.77
C SER A 95 16.41 9.55 10.97
N ASN A 96 16.18 8.31 11.40
CA ASN A 96 14.86 7.80 11.80
C ASN A 96 14.81 7.54 13.30
N ILE A 97 14.58 8.58 14.10
CA ILE A 97 14.37 8.50 15.57
C ILE A 97 13.10 7.69 15.93
N GLN A 98 12.37 7.19 14.93
CA GLN A 98 10.98 6.77 15.05
C GLN A 98 10.73 5.28 14.83
N SER A 99 11.68 4.49 14.30
CA SER A 99 11.47 3.04 14.18
C SER A 99 11.94 2.31 15.44
N LEU A 100 10.98 1.72 16.17
CA LEU A 100 11.23 0.79 17.29
C LEU A 100 11.81 -0.58 16.85
N THR A 101 12.09 -0.76 15.56
CA THR A 101 12.52 -2.02 14.95
C THR A 101 13.93 -1.88 14.39
N ASP A 102 14.75 -2.93 14.53
CA ASP A 102 16.07 -3.01 13.93
C ASP A 102 15.98 -2.72 12.42
N GLU A 103 16.86 -1.86 11.92
CA GLU A 103 16.86 -1.39 10.51
C GLU A 103 16.80 -2.47 9.42
N PRO A 104 17.55 -3.59 9.50
CA PRO A 104 17.41 -4.66 8.51
C PRO A 104 16.02 -5.28 8.54
N ALA A 105 15.37 -5.34 9.71
CA ALA A 105 14.01 -5.84 9.84
C ALA A 105 13.00 -4.85 9.24
N LEU A 106 13.17 -3.54 9.45
CA LEU A 106 12.29 -2.52 8.86
C LEU A 106 12.35 -2.55 7.33
N THR A 107 13.55 -2.65 6.75
CA THR A 107 13.72 -2.75 5.29
C THR A 107 13.02 -3.98 4.72
N LEU A 108 13.16 -5.13 5.39
CA LEU A 108 12.48 -6.37 5.00
C LEU A 108 10.95 -6.26 5.11
N ILE A 109 10.44 -5.58 6.15
CA ILE A 109 9.01 -5.33 6.31
C ILE A 109 8.51 -4.47 5.14
N ILE A 110 9.16 -3.33 4.85
CA ILE A 110 8.76 -2.44 3.75
C ILE A 110 8.83 -3.16 2.40
N ALA A 111 9.87 -3.95 2.15
CA ALA A 111 10.01 -4.76 0.94
C ALA A 111 8.89 -5.79 0.80
N THR A 112 8.54 -6.47 1.90
CA THR A 112 7.43 -7.45 1.92
C THR A 112 6.09 -6.77 1.64
N LEU A 113 5.83 -5.63 2.29
CA LEU A 113 4.62 -4.85 2.05
C LEU A 113 4.55 -4.35 0.60
N PHE A 114 5.68 -3.91 0.03
CA PHE A 114 5.74 -3.53 -1.38
C PHE A 114 5.37 -4.71 -2.30
N VAL A 115 5.93 -5.90 -2.08
CA VAL A 115 5.56 -7.10 -2.87
C VAL A 115 4.06 -7.39 -2.75
N LEU A 116 3.46 -7.25 -1.56
CA LEU A 116 2.02 -7.42 -1.38
C LEU A 116 1.21 -6.40 -2.20
N THR A 117 1.65 -5.14 -2.28
CA THR A 117 0.98 -4.14 -3.13
C THR A 117 1.04 -4.50 -4.61
N LEU A 118 2.14 -5.08 -5.09
CA LEU A 118 2.27 -5.54 -6.47
C LEU A 118 1.35 -6.74 -6.76
N VAL A 119 1.22 -7.67 -5.80
CA VAL A 119 0.26 -8.77 -5.91
C VAL A 119 -1.18 -8.25 -5.96
N GLY A 120 -1.52 -7.29 -5.09
CA GLY A 120 -2.82 -6.62 -5.08
C GLY A 120 -3.14 -5.94 -6.42
N LEU A 121 -2.17 -5.20 -6.98
CA LEU A 121 -2.26 -4.52 -8.26
C LEU A 121 -2.38 -5.49 -9.45
N ALA A 122 -1.55 -6.52 -9.50
CA ALA A 122 -1.59 -7.51 -10.58
C ALA A 122 -2.94 -8.25 -10.59
N THR A 123 -3.43 -8.65 -9.40
CA THR A 123 -4.71 -9.36 -9.29
C THR A 123 -5.92 -8.50 -9.60
N SER A 124 -5.87 -7.18 -9.33
CA SER A 124 -6.93 -6.25 -9.73
C SER A 124 -6.92 -5.98 -11.24
N LEU A 125 -5.74 -5.76 -11.84
CA LEU A 125 -5.61 -5.57 -13.30
C LEU A 125 -6.11 -6.76 -14.10
N ILE A 126 -5.71 -7.98 -13.72
CA ILE A 126 -6.18 -9.18 -14.44
C ILE A 126 -7.70 -9.35 -14.27
N ALA A 127 -8.27 -8.90 -13.15
CA ALA A 127 -9.70 -8.93 -12.95
C ALA A 127 -10.45 -7.90 -13.82
N ASP A 128 -9.83 -6.77 -14.15
CA ASP A 128 -10.39 -5.70 -14.98
C ASP A 128 -10.28 -5.98 -16.50
N LEU A 129 -9.25 -6.71 -16.91
CA LEU A 129 -9.06 -7.13 -18.31
C LEU A 129 -10.03 -8.21 -18.77
N LYS A 130 -10.56 -9.02 -17.85
CA LYS A 130 -11.45 -10.14 -18.18
C LYS A 130 -12.85 -9.71 -18.68
N PRO A 131 -13.54 -8.73 -18.07
CA PRO A 131 -14.83 -8.21 -18.52
C PRO A 131 -14.89 -7.78 -20.00
N SER A 132 -13.85 -7.13 -20.52
CA SER A 132 -13.84 -6.60 -21.89
C SER A 132 -13.71 -7.66 -22.99
N ARG A 133 -13.30 -8.89 -22.62
CA ARG A 133 -13.09 -9.99 -23.56
C ARG A 133 -14.34 -10.82 -23.82
N ASP A 134 -15.26 -10.85 -22.86
CA ASP A 134 -16.48 -11.67 -22.93
C ASP A 134 -17.64 -10.93 -23.62
N SER A 135 -17.54 -9.61 -23.84
CA SER A 135 -18.51 -8.78 -24.57
C SER A 135 -18.21 -8.62 -26.07
N ALA A 136 -17.13 -9.24 -26.56
CA ALA A 136 -16.67 -9.17 -27.95
C ALA A 136 -16.98 -10.44 -28.78
N ILE A 137 -17.89 -11.30 -28.30
CA ILE A 137 -18.32 -12.54 -28.97
C ILE A 137 -19.84 -12.51 -29.15
#